data_AF-A0A7L7KU46-F1
#
_entry.id   AF-A0A7L7KU46-F1
#
_cell.length_a   1.000
_cell.length_b   1.000
_cell.length_c   1.000
_cell.angle_alpha   90.00
_cell.angle_beta   90.00
_cell.angle_gamma   90.00
#
_symmetry.space_group_name_H-M   'P 1'
#
loop_
_entity.id
_entity.type
_entity.pdbx_description
1 polymer ?
#
loop_
_entity_poly.entity_id
_entity_poly.type
_entity_poly.pdbx_seq_one_letter_code
_entity_poly.pdbx_strand_id
1 'polypeptide(L)'
;MDTKRNSAIELVRILSMFLIILGHFAVSTSWNFSDKSNLILISFIHSFWIGGKLGVNLFVLISGYFLISSKFRRKSFFNVWYTSYFYMVLVLIFAIFMNIGSITYKDIIKTIFLSSSGYLSWFVTAYLLMYLLSPFVNKLLLNLNKKEFRRLLAILILFFSIFNTLFHNPSLSGSNNGDDVVWLLVVYCCGAYIGKYRNDFLKITNKTICLSLITSLAISMASVFMLDYLKQNVSLLANKNNVYDFFIKGFSPLQLFSSICVFILFIKMPYFYSKKINLVSSTAFATYLLHANLLISGWIYNDIVRGYRFENSPIVLIYGVISSIGIFAVCFLISMILRGIFGKLNKKIINRISNLKIWNWFDSIL
;
A
#
# COMPACT_ATOMS: atom_id res chain seq x y z
N MET A 1 11.70 -28.13 10.36
CA MET A 1 10.22 -28.08 10.41
C MET A 1 9.78 -26.86 9.63
N ASP A 2 9.07 -27.05 8.51
CA ASP A 2 8.43 -25.93 7.81
C ASP A 2 7.43 -25.27 8.76
N THR A 3 7.82 -24.14 9.34
CA THR A 3 6.93 -23.36 10.19
C THR A 3 5.75 -22.90 9.33
N LYS A 4 4.57 -23.46 9.62
CA LYS A 4 3.33 -23.08 8.95
C LYS A 4 3.13 -21.57 9.10
N ARG A 5 2.62 -20.92 8.05
CA ARG A 5 2.38 -19.46 8.04
C ARG A 5 1.43 -19.07 9.16
N ASN A 6 1.79 -18.03 9.92
CA ASN A 6 0.94 -17.44 10.94
C ASN A 6 -0.19 -16.63 10.29
N SER A 7 -1.43 -17.10 10.43
CA SER A 7 -2.60 -16.47 9.82
C SER A 7 -2.94 -15.09 10.40
N ALA A 8 -2.45 -14.73 11.59
CA ALA A 8 -2.59 -13.37 12.12
C ALA A 8 -1.94 -12.32 11.20
N ILE A 9 -0.75 -12.62 10.67
CA ILE A 9 -0.05 -11.73 9.74
C ILE A 9 -0.73 -11.72 8.37
N GLU A 10 -1.30 -12.85 7.96
CA GLU A 10 -2.06 -12.94 6.72
C GLU A 10 -3.36 -12.11 6.79
N LEU A 11 -4.00 -12.01 7.96
CA LEU A 11 -5.12 -11.09 8.17
C LEU A 11 -4.70 -9.62 7.99
N VAL A 12 -3.49 -9.23 8.43
CA VAL A 12 -2.98 -7.87 8.17
C VAL A 12 -2.94 -7.59 6.67
N ARG A 13 -2.42 -8.52 5.85
CA ARG A 13 -2.36 -8.32 4.39
C ARG A 13 -3.74 -8.19 3.76
N ILE A 14 -4.73 -8.95 4.23
CA ILE A 14 -6.11 -8.85 3.76
C ILE A 14 -6.70 -7.50 4.14
N LEU A 15 -6.55 -7.10 5.41
CA LEU A 15 -6.99 -5.79 5.91
C LEU A 15 -6.35 -4.66 5.12
N SER A 16 -5.03 -4.68 4.95
CA SER A 16 -4.28 -3.70 4.17
C SER A 16 -4.82 -3.57 2.74
N MET A 17 -5.07 -4.70 2.07
CA MET A 17 -5.59 -4.68 0.70
C MET A 17 -7.00 -4.11 0.62
N PHE A 18 -7.87 -4.48 1.56
CA PHE A 18 -9.21 -3.90 1.65
C PHE A 18 -9.16 -2.38 1.85
N LEU A 19 -8.32 -1.90 2.77
CA LEU A 19 -8.17 -0.46 3.03
C LEU A 19 -7.60 0.30 1.82
N ILE A 20 -6.69 -0.32 1.04
CA ILE A 20 -6.19 0.25 -0.22
C ILE A 20 -7.31 0.40 -1.24
N ILE A 21 -8.14 -0.63 -1.45
CA ILE A 21 -9.28 -0.57 -2.38
C ILE A 21 -10.28 0.50 -1.96
N LEU A 22 -10.56 0.60 -0.66
CA LEU A 22 -11.47 1.61 -0.10
C LEU A 22 -10.90 3.03 -0.24
N GLY A 23 -9.59 3.21 -0.06
CA GLY A 23 -8.93 4.48 -0.36
C GLY A 23 -9.01 4.84 -1.85
N HIS A 24 -8.80 3.88 -2.75
CA HIS A 24 -8.97 4.09 -4.18
C HIS A 24 -10.42 4.39 -4.58
N PHE A 25 -11.43 3.86 -3.88
CA PHE A 25 -12.82 4.29 -4.08
C PHE A 25 -12.99 5.79 -3.83
N ALA A 26 -12.37 6.33 -2.78
CA ALA A 26 -12.45 7.76 -2.49
C ALA A 26 -11.67 8.63 -3.48
N VAL A 27 -10.50 8.21 -3.96
CA VAL A 27 -9.65 9.07 -4.81
C VAL A 27 -9.78 8.83 -6.32
N SER A 28 -10.28 7.66 -6.74
CA SER A 28 -10.36 7.28 -8.16
C SER A 28 -11.77 7.44 -8.74
N THR A 29 -12.78 7.57 -7.87
CA THR A 29 -14.13 7.96 -8.30
C THR A 29 -14.12 9.44 -8.68
N SER A 30 -14.65 9.76 -9.85
CA SER A 30 -14.84 11.12 -10.34
C SER A 30 -16.06 11.75 -9.67
N TRP A 31 -15.88 12.18 -8.43
CA TRP A 31 -16.90 12.91 -7.66
C TRP A 31 -17.21 14.27 -8.30
N ASN A 32 -18.48 14.66 -8.30
CA ASN A 32 -18.98 15.94 -8.75
C ASN A 32 -19.53 16.76 -7.57
N PHE A 33 -18.74 16.88 -6.50
CA PHE A 33 -19.12 17.68 -5.35
C PHE A 33 -19.32 19.14 -5.76
N SER A 34 -20.50 19.68 -5.45
CA SER A 34 -20.83 21.09 -5.63
C SER A 34 -20.62 21.87 -4.33
N ASP A 35 -20.61 23.20 -4.39
CA ASP A 35 -20.54 24.05 -3.20
C ASP A 35 -21.72 23.86 -2.23
N LYS A 36 -22.82 23.27 -2.71
CA LYS A 36 -24.02 22.93 -1.91
C LYS A 36 -24.01 21.50 -1.36
N SER A 37 -23.03 20.69 -1.76
CA SER A 37 -22.94 19.30 -1.30
C SER A 37 -22.64 19.24 0.20
N ASN A 38 -23.11 18.20 0.85
CA ASN A 38 -22.99 18.06 2.31
C ASN A 38 -21.52 17.86 2.72
N LEU A 39 -20.94 18.88 3.36
CA LEU A 39 -19.55 18.89 3.80
C LEU A 39 -19.18 17.69 4.68
N ILE A 40 -20.06 17.30 5.60
CA ILE A 40 -19.83 16.17 6.51
C ILE A 40 -19.70 14.88 5.69
N LEU A 41 -20.59 14.69 4.71
CA LEU A 41 -20.57 13.51 3.85
C LEU A 41 -19.31 13.45 2.99
N ILE A 42 -18.92 14.57 2.38
CA ILE A 42 -17.68 14.69 1.60
C ILE A 42 -16.47 14.32 2.46
N SER A 43 -16.40 14.88 3.67
CA SER A 43 -15.28 14.64 4.58
C SER A 43 -15.18 13.17 5.00
N PHE A 44 -16.30 12.47 5.15
CA PHE A 44 -16.31 11.03 5.39
C PHE A 44 -15.84 10.23 4.18
N ILE A 45 -16.25 10.59 2.96
CA ILE A 45 -15.76 9.96 1.72
C ILE A 45 -14.24 10.14 1.62
N HIS A 46 -13.75 11.38 1.78
CA HIS A 46 -12.32 11.69 1.75
C HIS A 46 -11.53 10.96 2.84
N SER A 47 -12.12 10.75 4.03
CA SER A 47 -11.49 10.03 5.14
C SER A 47 -11.16 8.57 4.81
N PHE A 48 -11.80 7.94 3.82
CA PHE A 48 -11.41 6.61 3.34
C PHE A 48 -9.98 6.57 2.79
N TRP A 49 -9.43 7.71 2.32
CA TRP A 49 -8.05 7.80 1.86
C TRP A 49 -7.01 7.51 2.96
N ILE A 50 -7.34 7.81 4.22
CA ILE A 50 -6.52 7.48 5.40
C ILE A 50 -6.21 5.98 5.41
N GLY A 51 -7.23 5.16 5.13
CA GLY A 51 -7.09 3.71 5.03
C GLY A 51 -6.13 3.28 3.93
N GLY A 52 -6.17 3.95 2.77
CA GLY A 52 -5.32 3.62 1.63
C GLY A 52 -3.83 3.71 1.96
N LYS A 53 -3.40 4.84 2.52
CA LYS A 53 -2.00 5.04 2.93
C LYS A 53 -1.59 4.17 4.12
N LEU A 54 -2.48 4.00 5.10
CA LEU A 54 -2.27 3.08 6.23
C LEU A 54 -2.03 1.64 5.72
N GLY A 55 -2.84 1.17 4.77
CA GLY A 55 -2.73 -0.15 4.16
C GLY A 55 -1.39 -0.38 3.46
N VAL A 56 -0.90 0.61 2.71
CA VAL A 56 0.46 0.57 2.11
C VAL A 56 1.53 0.42 3.20
N ASN A 57 1.48 1.24 4.25
CA ASN A 57 2.46 1.19 5.33
C ASN A 57 2.47 -0.19 6.01
N LEU A 58 1.30 -0.80 6.23
CA LEU A 58 1.20 -2.16 6.78
C LEU A 58 1.90 -3.21 5.91
N PHE A 59 1.78 -3.16 4.58
CA PHE A 59 2.49 -4.10 3.68
C PHE A 59 4.02 -4.01 3.85
N VAL A 60 4.52 -2.79 4.01
CA VAL A 60 5.95 -2.53 4.18
C VAL A 60 6.42 -2.89 5.58
N LEU A 61 5.64 -2.59 6.63
CA LEU A 61 5.93 -2.98 8.01
C LEU A 61 6.09 -4.49 8.14
N ILE A 62 5.19 -5.28 7.52
CA ILE A 62 5.32 -6.74 7.46
C ILE A 62 6.66 -7.12 6.83
N SER A 63 7.04 -6.45 5.74
CA SER A 63 8.29 -6.75 5.02
C SER A 63 9.51 -6.45 5.91
N GLY A 64 9.61 -5.26 6.52
CA GLY A 64 10.70 -4.92 7.44
C GLY A 64 10.78 -5.87 8.63
N TYR A 65 9.64 -6.22 9.22
CA TYR A 65 9.54 -7.12 10.37
C TYR A 65 10.12 -8.51 10.12
N PHE A 66 9.84 -9.10 8.95
CA PHE A 66 10.36 -10.44 8.61
C PHE A 66 11.72 -10.40 7.93
N LEU A 67 12.04 -9.35 7.17
CA LEU A 67 13.25 -9.31 6.37
C LEU A 67 14.49 -8.97 7.18
N ILE A 68 14.37 -8.24 8.30
CA ILE A 68 15.51 -7.90 9.17
C ILE A 68 16.30 -9.12 9.66
N SER A 69 15.64 -10.26 9.84
CA SER A 69 16.23 -11.52 10.29
C SER A 69 16.44 -12.54 9.17
N SER A 70 16.27 -12.14 7.91
CA SER A 70 16.32 -13.05 6.76
C SER A 70 17.38 -12.64 5.74
N LYS A 71 17.95 -13.63 5.05
CA LYS A 71 18.79 -13.40 3.88
C LYS A 71 17.95 -13.02 2.66
N PHE A 72 18.53 -12.25 1.75
CA PHE A 72 17.93 -11.94 0.46
C PHE A 72 17.53 -13.20 -0.28
N ARG A 73 16.33 -13.24 -0.87
CA ARG A 73 15.84 -14.39 -1.63
C ARG A 73 15.52 -13.96 -3.06
N ARG A 74 16.43 -14.27 -4.00
CA ARG A 74 16.25 -14.01 -5.45
C ARG A 74 14.88 -14.44 -5.97
N LYS A 75 14.44 -15.64 -5.59
CA LYS A 75 13.12 -16.17 -5.97
C LYS A 75 11.96 -15.29 -5.50
N SER A 76 12.07 -14.64 -4.34
CA SER A 76 11.05 -13.70 -3.85
C SER A 76 11.01 -12.44 -4.70
N PHE A 77 12.17 -11.88 -5.03
CA PHE A 77 12.31 -10.71 -5.91
C PHE A 77 11.68 -10.98 -7.29
N PHE A 78 12.10 -12.05 -7.97
CA PHE A 78 11.55 -12.40 -9.29
C PHE A 78 10.09 -12.81 -9.24
N ASN A 79 9.62 -13.38 -8.12
CA ASN A 79 8.21 -13.65 -7.95
C ASN A 79 7.39 -12.35 -7.96
N VAL A 80 7.82 -11.31 -7.26
CA VAL A 80 7.15 -10.00 -7.28
C VAL A 80 7.23 -9.40 -8.67
N TRP A 81 8.44 -9.26 -9.24
CA TRP A 81 8.66 -8.64 -10.55
C TRP A 81 7.88 -9.32 -11.68
N TYR A 82 8.00 -10.65 -11.80
CA TYR A 82 7.33 -11.40 -12.87
C TYR A 82 5.81 -11.42 -12.68
N THR A 83 5.31 -11.54 -11.43
CA THR A 83 3.87 -11.48 -11.18
C THR A 83 3.32 -10.11 -11.60
N SER A 84 4.01 -9.02 -11.25
CA SER A 84 3.64 -7.67 -11.70
C SER A 84 3.61 -7.54 -13.21
N TYR A 85 4.66 -8.03 -13.89
CA TYR A 85 4.71 -8.05 -15.35
C TYR A 85 3.54 -8.84 -15.96
N PHE A 86 3.30 -10.06 -15.47
CA PHE A 86 2.23 -10.94 -15.95
C PHE A 86 0.85 -10.28 -15.85
N TYR A 87 0.51 -9.71 -14.67
CA TYR A 87 -0.78 -9.05 -14.48
C TYR A 87 -0.91 -7.76 -15.28
N MET A 88 0.18 -7.01 -15.46
CA MET A 88 0.17 -5.80 -16.28
C MET A 88 -0.13 -6.12 -17.75
N VAL A 89 0.55 -7.13 -18.33
CA VAL A 89 0.29 -7.59 -19.71
C VAL A 89 -1.15 -8.11 -19.83
N LEU A 90 -1.63 -8.85 -18.84
CA LEU A 90 -3.01 -9.36 -18.84
C LEU A 90 -4.04 -8.24 -18.82
N VAL A 91 -3.85 -7.22 -17.99
CA VAL A 91 -4.73 -6.05 -17.94
C VAL A 91 -4.68 -5.26 -19.24
N LEU A 92 -3.51 -5.10 -19.86
CA LEU A 92 -3.40 -4.45 -21.17
C LEU A 92 -4.20 -5.20 -22.23
N ILE A 93 -4.03 -6.53 -22.34
CA ILE A 93 -4.78 -7.36 -23.31
C ILE A 93 -6.27 -7.22 -23.07
N PHE A 94 -6.70 -7.28 -21.81
CA PHE A 94 -8.10 -7.09 -21.44
C PHE A 94 -8.64 -5.70 -21.82
N ALA A 95 -7.87 -4.64 -21.54
CA ALA A 95 -8.27 -3.27 -21.87
C ALA A 95 -8.41 -3.04 -23.38
N ILE A 96 -7.48 -3.60 -24.19
CA ILE A 96 -7.58 -3.56 -25.65
C ILE A 96 -8.83 -4.32 -26.14
N PHE A 97 -9.05 -5.53 -25.64
CA PHE A 97 -10.18 -6.37 -26.06
C PHE A 97 -11.54 -5.74 -25.72
N MET A 98 -11.65 -5.14 -24.54
CA MET A 98 -12.87 -4.50 -24.06
C MET A 98 -13.03 -3.05 -24.54
N ASN A 99 -12.06 -2.53 -25.32
CA ASN A 99 -11.99 -1.14 -25.75
C ASN A 99 -12.12 -0.15 -24.57
N ILE A 100 -11.43 -0.45 -23.46
CA ILE A 100 -11.42 0.35 -22.23
C ILE A 100 -10.38 1.47 -22.38
N GLY A 101 -10.88 2.71 -22.45
CA GLY A 101 -10.05 3.89 -22.64
C GLY A 101 -9.38 3.93 -24.02
N SER A 102 -8.76 5.06 -24.34
CA SER A 102 -7.97 5.23 -25.56
C SER A 102 -6.55 4.68 -25.36
N ILE A 103 -6.40 3.35 -25.41
CA ILE A 103 -5.08 2.71 -25.29
C ILE A 103 -4.17 3.19 -26.42
N THR A 104 -3.07 3.85 -26.05
CA THR A 104 -2.11 4.40 -27.00
C THR A 104 -0.92 3.47 -27.23
N TYR A 105 -0.18 3.66 -28.33
CA TYR A 105 1.09 2.96 -28.55
C TYR A 105 2.09 3.18 -27.41
N LYS A 106 2.04 4.34 -26.75
CA LYS A 106 2.88 4.65 -25.58
C LYS A 106 2.59 3.71 -24.41
N ASP A 107 1.34 3.32 -24.22
CA ASP A 107 0.90 2.45 -23.12
C ASP A 107 1.37 1.02 -23.36
N ILE A 108 1.33 0.57 -24.61
CA ILE A 108 1.87 -0.72 -25.05
C ILE A 108 3.39 -0.76 -24.82
N ILE A 109 4.13 0.24 -25.31
CA ILE A 109 5.59 0.32 -25.16
C ILE A 109 5.97 0.31 -23.67
N LYS A 110 5.33 1.16 -22.86
CA LYS A 110 5.67 1.24 -21.44
C LYS A 110 5.32 -0.05 -20.68
N THR A 111 4.26 -0.78 -21.09
CA THR A 111 3.91 -2.09 -20.55
C THR A 111 4.97 -3.15 -20.91
N ILE A 112 5.41 -3.20 -22.17
CA ILE A 112 6.40 -4.19 -22.63
C ILE A 112 7.76 -3.96 -21.97
N PHE A 113 8.21 -2.71 -21.91
CA PHE A 113 9.54 -2.36 -21.41
C PHE A 113 9.61 -2.09 -19.90
N LEU A 114 8.51 -2.35 -19.16
CA LEU A 114 8.45 -2.14 -17.70
C LEU A 114 8.97 -0.75 -17.30
N SER A 115 8.62 0.28 -18.08
CA SER A 115 9.15 1.61 -17.81
C SER A 115 8.68 2.06 -16.42
N SER A 116 9.63 2.39 -15.55
CA SER A 116 9.41 3.03 -14.24
C SER A 116 8.60 4.32 -14.36
N SER A 117 8.49 4.89 -15.56
CA SER A 117 7.74 6.10 -15.90
C SER A 117 6.24 5.90 -16.23
N GLY A 118 5.62 4.75 -15.89
CA GLY A 118 4.15 4.77 -15.88
C GLY A 118 3.32 3.49 -15.75
N TYR A 119 3.86 2.26 -15.75
CA TYR A 119 2.96 1.08 -15.71
C TYR A 119 3.35 -0.06 -14.76
N LEU A 120 4.60 -0.15 -14.32
CA LEU A 120 4.80 -0.68 -12.98
C LEU A 120 4.14 0.31 -12.03
N SER A 121 3.14 -0.15 -11.28
CA SER A 121 2.56 0.72 -10.26
C SER A 121 3.71 1.25 -9.38
N TRP A 122 3.61 2.51 -8.98
CA TRP A 122 4.65 3.19 -8.21
C TRP A 122 5.13 2.33 -7.03
N PHE A 123 4.19 1.63 -6.38
CA PHE A 123 4.44 0.74 -5.26
C PHE A 123 5.33 -0.44 -5.64
N VAL A 124 5.08 -1.11 -6.77
CA VAL A 124 5.90 -2.27 -7.19
C VAL A 124 7.34 -1.82 -7.44
N THR A 125 7.52 -0.71 -8.16
CA THR A 125 8.85 -0.17 -8.46
C THR A 125 9.61 0.17 -7.18
N ALA A 126 8.97 0.95 -6.30
CA ALA A 126 9.55 1.34 -5.02
C ALA A 126 9.82 0.13 -4.11
N TYR A 127 8.90 -0.85 -4.08
CA TYR A 127 9.03 -2.06 -3.26
C TYR A 127 10.18 -2.96 -3.74
N LEU A 128 10.32 -3.17 -5.05
CA LEU A 128 11.41 -3.96 -5.61
C LEU A 128 12.76 -3.33 -5.29
N LEU A 129 12.88 -2.00 -5.41
CA LEU A 129 14.10 -1.28 -5.05
C LEU A 129 14.38 -1.36 -3.54
N MET A 130 13.36 -1.15 -2.69
CA MET A 130 13.47 -1.34 -1.24
C MET A 130 13.90 -2.78 -0.89
N TYR A 131 13.37 -3.79 -1.57
CA TYR A 131 13.73 -5.20 -1.37
C TYR A 131 15.18 -5.49 -1.78
N LEU A 132 15.66 -4.89 -2.87
CA LEU A 132 17.07 -4.99 -3.29
C LEU A 132 18.02 -4.30 -2.31
N LEU A 133 17.60 -3.16 -1.73
CA LEU A 133 18.39 -2.41 -0.74
C LEU A 133 18.34 -3.05 0.66
N SER A 134 17.33 -3.88 0.92
CA SER A 134 17.07 -4.46 2.25
C SER A 134 18.28 -5.15 2.88
N PRO A 135 19.16 -5.89 2.17
CA PRO A 135 20.30 -6.55 2.78
C PRO A 135 21.37 -5.57 3.30
N PHE A 136 21.62 -4.49 2.55
CA PHE A 136 22.56 -3.44 2.96
C PHE A 136 22.01 -2.66 4.15
N VAL A 137 20.73 -2.29 4.09
CA VAL A 137 20.02 -1.66 5.20
C VAL A 137 20.05 -2.57 6.43
N ASN A 138 19.82 -3.88 6.27
CA ASN A 138 19.87 -4.82 7.39
C ASN A 138 21.28 -4.91 8.00
N LYS A 139 22.36 -4.92 7.21
CA LYS A 139 23.74 -4.88 7.74
C LYS A 139 23.94 -3.66 8.64
N LEU A 140 23.50 -2.48 8.21
CA LEU A 140 23.53 -1.27 9.04
C LEU A 140 22.70 -1.45 10.31
N LEU A 141 21.41 -1.76 10.17
CA LEU A 141 20.46 -1.81 11.29
C LEU A 141 20.80 -2.89 12.33
N LEU A 142 21.40 -4.00 11.92
CA LEU A 142 21.82 -5.08 12.83
C LEU A 142 23.01 -4.66 13.68
N ASN A 143 23.94 -3.87 13.14
CA ASN A 143 25.11 -3.35 13.86
C ASN A 143 24.79 -2.21 14.83
N LEU A 144 23.68 -1.50 14.64
CA LEU A 144 23.26 -0.46 15.58
C LEU A 144 22.76 -1.06 16.90
N ASN A 145 23.20 -0.47 18.01
CA ASN A 145 22.58 -0.71 19.30
C ASN A 145 21.18 -0.07 19.36
N LYS A 146 20.41 -0.40 20.40
CA LYS A 146 19.01 0.05 20.52
C LYS A 146 18.87 1.58 20.62
N LYS A 147 19.85 2.28 21.22
CA LYS A 147 19.82 3.74 21.34
C LYS A 147 20.10 4.38 19.98
N GLU A 148 21.10 3.89 19.25
CA GLU A 148 21.45 4.36 17.91
C GLU A 148 20.33 4.13 16.91
N PHE A 149 19.73 2.93 16.90
CA PHE A 149 18.62 2.63 15.99
C PHE A 149 17.41 3.54 16.29
N ARG A 150 17.10 3.80 17.56
CA ARG A 150 16.06 4.80 17.91
C ARG A 150 16.38 6.20 17.41
N ARG A 151 17.63 6.66 17.52
CA ARG A 151 18.07 7.97 17.01
C ARG A 151 17.96 8.05 15.50
N LEU A 152 18.38 7.00 14.79
CA LEU A 152 18.23 6.90 13.34
C LEU A 152 16.75 7.00 12.94
N LEU A 153 15.87 6.22 13.57
CA LEU A 153 14.43 6.29 13.31
C LEU A 153 13.86 7.67 13.60
N ALA A 154 14.26 8.31 14.71
CA ALA A 154 13.80 9.65 15.04
C ALA A 154 14.19 10.67 13.95
N ILE A 155 15.43 10.61 13.44
CA ILE A 155 15.88 11.46 12.33
C ILE A 155 15.06 11.17 11.07
N LEU A 156 14.90 9.90 10.71
CA LEU A 156 14.16 9.51 9.51
C LEU A 156 12.70 9.97 9.57
N ILE A 157 12.01 9.76 10.70
CA ILE A 157 10.62 10.19 10.89
C ILE A 157 10.54 11.72 10.93
N LEU A 158 11.48 12.40 11.59
CA LEU A 158 11.48 13.86 11.66
C LEU A 158 11.53 14.48 10.27
N PHE A 159 12.47 14.07 9.41
CA PHE A 159 12.64 14.70 8.10
C PHE A 159 11.70 14.14 7.03
N PHE A 160 11.63 12.81 6.90
CA PHE A 160 10.85 12.20 5.82
C PHE A 160 9.36 12.05 6.13
N SER A 161 8.95 12.24 7.40
CA SER A 161 7.54 12.24 7.79
C SER A 161 7.07 13.62 8.25
N ILE A 162 7.52 14.09 9.41
CA ILE A 162 6.97 15.29 10.06
C ILE A 162 7.26 16.54 9.22
N PHE A 163 8.52 16.81 8.93
CA PHE A 163 8.94 17.97 8.15
C PHE A 163 8.34 17.93 6.74
N ASN A 164 8.33 16.77 6.09
CA ASN A 164 7.74 16.65 4.77
C ASN A 164 6.21 16.84 4.78
N THR A 165 5.51 16.46 5.85
CA THR A 165 4.06 16.70 5.99
C THR A 165 3.75 18.18 6.16
N LEU A 166 4.55 18.89 6.95
CA LEU A 166 4.33 20.32 7.21
C LEU A 166 4.73 21.19 6.02
N PHE A 167 5.86 20.87 5.36
CA PHE A 167 6.49 21.76 4.38
C PHE A 167 6.46 21.25 2.94
N HIS A 168 6.10 19.98 2.70
CA HIS A 168 6.03 19.38 1.35
C HIS A 168 7.30 19.64 0.52
N ASN A 169 8.46 19.43 1.13
CA ASN A 169 9.73 19.77 0.50
C ASN A 169 10.05 18.77 -0.62
N PRO A 170 10.13 19.21 -1.89
CA PRO A 170 10.37 18.31 -3.03
C PRO A 170 11.76 17.64 -2.97
N SER A 171 12.69 18.17 -2.16
CA SER A 171 14.02 17.59 -1.96
C SER A 171 13.98 16.36 -1.04
N LEU A 172 12.92 16.19 -0.24
CA LEU A 172 12.80 15.10 0.74
C LEU A 172 11.93 13.95 0.24
N SER A 173 11.11 14.16 -0.78
CA SER A 173 10.26 13.13 -1.35
C SER A 173 10.23 13.24 -2.87
N GLY A 174 10.46 12.11 -3.53
CA GLY A 174 10.43 12.03 -4.99
C GLY A 174 9.01 12.09 -5.57
N SER A 175 7.99 12.18 -4.71
CA SER A 175 6.59 12.28 -5.10
C SER A 175 5.80 13.20 -4.17
N ASN A 176 4.77 13.87 -4.69
CA ASN A 176 3.95 14.75 -3.86
C ASN A 176 3.08 14.01 -2.82
N ASN A 177 3.06 12.68 -2.83
CA ASN A 177 2.15 11.84 -2.04
C ASN A 177 2.87 10.86 -1.09
N GLY A 178 4.21 10.84 -1.04
CA GLY A 178 4.96 9.82 -0.31
C GLY A 178 4.95 8.44 -0.97
N ASP A 179 4.66 8.42 -2.27
CA ASP A 179 4.60 7.26 -3.15
C ASP A 179 5.97 7.00 -3.78
N ASP A 180 7.00 6.85 -2.93
CA ASP A 180 8.38 6.69 -3.35
C ASP A 180 9.18 5.70 -2.49
N VAL A 181 10.35 5.32 -3.00
CA VAL A 181 11.23 4.35 -2.33
C VAL A 181 11.76 4.84 -0.99
N VAL A 182 11.98 6.15 -0.83
CA VAL A 182 12.54 6.73 0.39
C VAL A 182 11.55 6.53 1.53
N TRP A 183 10.27 6.83 1.29
CA TRP A 183 9.23 6.56 2.27
C TRP A 183 9.11 5.07 2.60
N LEU A 184 9.12 4.17 1.60
CA LEU A 184 9.07 2.73 1.89
C LEU A 184 10.27 2.27 2.73
N LEU A 185 11.48 2.83 2.52
CA LEU A 185 12.64 2.53 3.35
C LEU A 185 12.47 3.00 4.80
N VAL A 186 11.86 4.17 5.03
CA VAL A 186 11.54 4.66 6.39
C VAL A 186 10.59 3.69 7.09
N VAL A 187 9.49 3.31 6.43
CA VAL A 187 8.52 2.36 6.98
C VAL A 187 9.15 0.97 7.19
N TYR A 188 10.02 0.54 6.27
CA TYR A 188 10.79 -0.71 6.40
C TYR A 188 11.65 -0.69 7.66
N CYS A 189 12.37 0.39 7.92
CA CYS A 189 13.18 0.57 9.13
C CYS A 189 12.31 0.50 10.39
N CYS A 190 11.10 1.09 10.39
CA CYS A 190 10.15 0.93 11.50
C CYS A 190 9.75 -0.53 11.70
N GLY A 191 9.41 -1.25 10.62
CA GLY A 191 9.09 -2.67 10.68
C GLY A 191 10.25 -3.52 11.20
N ALA A 192 11.47 -3.25 10.74
CA ALA A 192 12.70 -3.90 11.17
C ALA A 192 13.00 -3.65 12.66
N TYR A 193 12.76 -2.44 13.16
CA TYR A 193 12.88 -2.12 14.58
C TYR A 193 11.88 -2.91 15.43
N ILE A 194 10.61 -3.00 14.99
CA ILE A 194 9.60 -3.83 15.65
C ILE A 194 10.01 -5.31 15.63
N GLY A 195 10.60 -5.79 14.53
CA GLY A 195 11.12 -7.15 14.43
C GLY A 195 12.26 -7.43 15.39
N LYS A 196 13.28 -6.56 15.41
CA LYS A 196 14.48 -6.69 16.26
C LYS A 196 14.15 -6.58 17.76
N TYR A 197 13.21 -5.72 18.13
CA TYR A 197 12.85 -5.44 19.53
C TYR A 197 11.43 -5.88 19.90
N ARG A 198 10.92 -6.96 19.27
CA ARG A 198 9.54 -7.46 19.42
C ARG A 198 9.07 -7.54 20.88
N ASN A 199 9.92 -8.04 21.78
CA ASN A 199 9.55 -8.26 23.18
C ASN A 199 9.17 -6.96 23.92
N ASP A 200 9.67 -5.80 23.49
CA ASP A 200 9.29 -4.52 24.09
C ASP A 200 7.87 -4.13 23.68
N PHE A 201 7.50 -4.38 22.43
CA PHE A 201 6.17 -4.08 21.91
C PHE A 201 5.09 -5.01 22.48
N LEU A 202 5.44 -6.26 22.80
CA LEU A 202 4.52 -7.19 23.46
C LEU A 202 4.12 -6.73 24.87
N LYS A 203 4.96 -5.96 25.56
CA LYS A 203 4.68 -5.43 26.91
C LYS A 203 3.66 -4.29 26.93
N ILE A 204 3.48 -3.58 25.81
CA ILE A 204 2.55 -2.45 25.72
C ILE A 204 1.11 -2.97 25.85
N THR A 205 0.28 -2.37 26.71
CA THR A 205 -1.11 -2.85 26.91
C THR A 205 -1.97 -2.64 25.65
N ASN A 206 -2.92 -3.55 25.39
CA ASN A 206 -3.86 -3.40 24.27
C ASN A 206 -4.67 -2.10 24.39
N LYS A 207 -5.04 -1.70 25.61
CA LYS A 207 -5.74 -0.44 25.87
C LYS A 207 -4.93 0.76 25.37
N THR A 208 -3.64 0.83 25.70
CA THR A 208 -2.75 1.90 25.21
C THR A 208 -2.68 1.90 23.69
N ILE A 209 -2.48 0.74 23.06
CA ILE A 209 -2.36 0.64 21.60
C ILE A 209 -3.67 1.08 20.91
N CYS A 210 -4.83 0.61 21.40
CA CYS A 210 -6.13 0.99 20.86
C CYS A 210 -6.43 2.47 21.06
N LEU A 211 -6.12 3.04 22.23
CA LEU A 211 -6.31 4.47 22.47
C LEU A 211 -5.43 5.30 21.53
N SER A 212 -4.15 4.93 21.37
CA SER A 212 -3.23 5.56 20.42
C SER A 212 -3.69 5.46 18.96
N LEU A 213 -4.29 4.31 18.58
CA LEU A 213 -4.85 4.13 17.25
C LEU A 213 -6.07 5.04 17.05
N ILE A 214 -7.01 5.04 18.00
CA ILE A 214 -8.23 5.86 17.91
C ILE A 214 -7.87 7.34 17.87
N THR A 215 -6.94 7.81 18.72
CA THR A 215 -6.53 9.21 18.72
C THR A 215 -5.86 9.61 17.41
N SER A 216 -4.95 8.79 16.87
CA SER A 216 -4.30 9.10 15.57
C SER A 216 -5.27 9.11 14.40
N LEU A 217 -6.25 8.20 14.36
CA LEU A 217 -7.31 8.20 13.37
C LEU A 217 -8.24 9.42 13.53
N ALA A 218 -8.62 9.76 14.77
CA ALA A 218 -9.46 10.92 15.05
C ALA A 218 -8.78 12.23 14.64
N ILE A 219 -7.48 12.40 14.91
CA ILE A 219 -6.71 13.57 14.47
C ILE A 219 -6.62 13.61 12.94
N SER A 220 -6.40 12.46 12.29
CA SER A 220 -6.37 12.38 10.83
C SER A 220 -7.71 12.79 10.22
N MET A 221 -8.82 12.27 10.75
CA MET A 221 -10.16 12.64 10.31
C MET A 221 -10.45 14.12 10.58
N ALA A 222 -10.13 14.63 11.78
CA ALA A 222 -10.30 16.05 12.10
C ALA A 222 -9.54 16.94 11.10
N SER A 223 -8.34 16.54 10.66
CA SER A 223 -7.58 17.28 9.65
C SER A 223 -8.28 17.30 8.29
N VAL A 224 -8.90 16.19 7.87
CA VAL A 224 -9.69 16.11 6.62
C VAL A 224 -10.90 17.05 6.71
N PHE A 225 -11.68 16.95 7.78
CA PHE A 225 -12.86 17.80 8.00
C PHE A 225 -12.49 19.28 8.04
N MET A 226 -11.39 19.63 8.71
CA MET A 226 -10.89 21.00 8.75
C MET A 226 -10.51 21.50 7.35
N LEU A 227 -9.81 20.69 6.56
CA LEU A 227 -9.35 21.08 5.22
C LEU A 227 -10.49 21.17 4.21
N ASP A 228 -11.48 20.27 4.28
CA ASP A 228 -12.69 20.37 3.47
C ASP A 228 -13.51 21.62 3.84
N TYR A 229 -13.64 21.92 5.14
CA TYR A 229 -14.30 23.14 5.60
C TYR A 229 -13.58 24.39 5.08
N LEU A 230 -12.26 24.44 5.19
CA LEU A 230 -11.45 25.55 4.67
C LEU A 230 -11.58 25.67 3.16
N LYS A 231 -11.61 24.56 2.42
CA LYS A 231 -11.80 24.58 0.96
C LYS A 231 -13.13 25.21 0.55
N GLN A 232 -14.21 24.91 1.27
CA GLN A 232 -15.54 25.46 0.98
C GLN A 232 -15.67 26.94 1.35
N ASN A 233 -14.94 27.42 2.37
CA ASN A 233 -15.13 28.76 2.93
C ASN A 233 -14.01 29.76 2.59
N VAL A 234 -12.86 29.32 2.07
CA VAL A 234 -11.71 30.18 1.75
C VAL A 234 -11.48 30.20 0.24
N SER A 235 -11.73 31.35 -0.39
CA SER A 235 -11.64 31.55 -1.84
C SER A 235 -10.28 31.15 -2.45
N LEU A 236 -9.18 31.35 -1.71
CA LEU A 236 -7.83 30.95 -2.12
C LEU A 236 -7.64 29.42 -2.28
N LEU A 237 -8.52 28.62 -1.67
CA LEU A 237 -8.48 27.16 -1.70
C LEU A 237 -9.54 26.55 -2.62
N ALA A 238 -10.53 27.33 -3.06
CA ALA A 238 -11.68 26.84 -3.84
C ALA A 238 -11.25 26.06 -5.10
N ASN A 239 -10.26 26.60 -5.84
CA ASN A 239 -9.75 25.99 -7.08
C ASN A 239 -8.64 24.96 -6.87
N LYS A 240 -8.27 24.66 -5.61
CA LYS A 240 -7.24 23.65 -5.33
C LYS A 240 -7.88 22.26 -5.21
N ASN A 241 -7.36 21.33 -5.99
CA ASN A 241 -7.76 19.92 -5.92
C ASN A 241 -7.09 19.23 -4.74
N ASN A 242 -7.76 18.21 -4.19
CA ASN A 242 -7.23 17.31 -3.15
C ASN A 242 -6.67 18.00 -1.89
N VAL A 243 -7.18 19.18 -1.53
CA VAL A 243 -6.75 19.91 -0.32
C VAL A 243 -6.89 19.05 0.93
N TYR A 244 -7.95 18.22 1.00
CA TYR A 244 -8.24 17.31 2.11
C TYR A 244 -7.09 16.36 2.46
N ASP A 245 -6.22 16.03 1.49
CA ASP A 245 -5.20 15.01 1.70
C ASP A 245 -3.91 15.53 2.34
N PHE A 246 -3.77 16.85 2.48
CA PHE A 246 -2.51 17.53 2.83
C PHE A 246 -1.80 16.91 4.05
N PHE A 247 -2.54 16.62 5.13
CA PHE A 247 -2.01 16.01 6.35
C PHE A 247 -2.13 14.47 6.41
N ILE A 248 -2.69 13.83 5.39
CA ILE A 248 -2.98 12.40 5.35
C ILE A 248 -2.31 11.64 4.19
N LYS A 249 -1.34 12.28 3.53
CA LYS A 249 -0.49 11.66 2.50
C LYS A 249 0.33 10.49 3.04
N GLY A 250 0.99 9.75 2.14
CA GLY A 250 1.71 8.52 2.46
C GLY A 250 2.75 8.71 3.56
N PHE A 251 3.51 9.81 3.48
CA PHE A 251 4.54 10.18 4.44
C PHE A 251 4.01 10.73 5.77
N SER A 252 2.70 10.84 5.97
CA SER A 252 2.20 11.50 7.18
C SER A 252 2.46 10.68 8.44
N PRO A 253 2.91 11.35 9.53
CA PRO A 253 3.26 10.66 10.78
C PRO A 253 2.04 9.98 11.41
N LEU A 254 0.83 10.48 11.16
CA LEU A 254 -0.40 9.89 11.70
C LEU A 254 -0.67 8.53 11.03
N GLN A 255 -0.55 8.43 9.71
CA GLN A 255 -0.75 7.20 8.94
C GLN A 255 0.32 6.16 9.29
N LEU A 256 1.57 6.59 9.45
CA LEU A 256 2.64 5.73 9.94
C LEU A 256 2.31 5.21 11.35
N PHE A 257 1.95 6.10 12.27
CA PHE A 257 1.67 5.73 13.65
C PHE A 257 0.45 4.80 13.77
N SER A 258 -0.66 5.11 13.09
CA SER A 258 -1.83 4.23 13.03
C SER A 258 -1.48 2.86 12.45
N SER A 259 -0.66 2.79 11.39
CA SER A 259 -0.21 1.51 10.82
C SER A 259 0.65 0.71 11.80
N ILE A 260 1.52 1.35 12.58
CA ILE A 260 2.32 0.71 13.63
C ILE A 260 1.40 0.16 14.73
N CYS A 261 0.41 0.93 15.21
CA CYS A 261 -0.54 0.47 16.21
C CYS A 261 -1.32 -0.76 15.73
N VAL A 262 -1.89 -0.72 14.51
CA VAL A 262 -2.58 -1.87 13.91
C VAL A 262 -1.64 -3.06 13.83
N PHE A 263 -0.43 -2.87 13.32
CA PHE A 263 0.54 -3.96 13.19
C PHE A 263 0.89 -4.60 14.55
N ILE A 264 1.09 -3.78 15.59
CA ILE A 264 1.39 -4.27 16.95
C ILE A 264 0.22 -5.11 17.51
N LEU A 265 -1.04 -4.72 17.28
CA LEU A 265 -2.19 -5.52 17.70
C LEU A 265 -2.15 -6.93 17.08
N PHE A 266 -1.79 -7.04 15.80
CA PHE A 266 -1.73 -8.33 15.11
C PHE A 266 -0.52 -9.18 15.49
N ILE A 267 0.66 -8.61 15.74
CA ILE A 267 1.83 -9.41 16.22
C ILE A 267 1.65 -9.94 17.65
N LYS A 268 0.73 -9.32 18.42
CA LYS A 268 0.34 -9.74 19.77
C LYS A 268 -0.71 -10.85 19.77
N MET A 269 -1.41 -11.07 18.66
CA MET A 269 -2.33 -12.19 18.55
C MET A 269 -1.58 -13.51 18.71
N PRO A 270 -2.19 -14.51 19.37
CA PRO A 270 -1.61 -15.85 19.46
C PRO A 270 -1.43 -16.41 18.05
N TYR A 271 -0.41 -17.25 17.88
CA TYR A 271 -0.20 -17.96 16.64
C TYR A 271 -1.43 -18.83 16.32
N PHE A 272 -1.94 -18.73 15.10
CA PHE A 272 -2.96 -19.64 14.60
C PHE A 272 -2.78 -19.88 13.10
N TYR A 273 -3.35 -21.00 12.63
CA TYR A 273 -3.31 -21.40 11.22
C TYR A 273 -4.73 -21.59 10.69
N SER A 274 -5.03 -20.94 9.57
CA SER A 274 -6.26 -21.10 8.80
C SER A 274 -5.93 -21.18 7.31
N LYS A 275 -6.27 -22.32 6.70
CA LYS A 275 -6.09 -22.53 5.25
C LYS A 275 -6.87 -21.51 4.43
N LYS A 276 -8.09 -21.14 4.86
CA LYS A 276 -8.95 -20.15 4.18
C LYS A 276 -8.31 -18.76 4.20
N ILE A 277 -7.87 -18.28 5.36
CA ILE A 277 -7.21 -16.97 5.49
C ILE A 277 -5.92 -16.94 4.67
N ASN A 278 -5.10 -17.98 4.76
CA ASN A 278 -3.85 -18.05 4.02
C ASN A 278 -4.07 -18.09 2.50
N LEU A 279 -5.15 -18.73 2.05
CA LEU A 279 -5.55 -18.74 0.65
C LEU A 279 -5.95 -17.35 0.17
N VAL A 280 -6.83 -16.66 0.91
CA VAL A 280 -7.28 -15.30 0.57
C VAL A 280 -6.10 -14.32 0.59
N SER A 281 -5.29 -14.32 1.64
CA SER A 281 -4.11 -13.46 1.72
C SER A 281 -3.11 -13.70 0.58
N SER A 282 -2.99 -14.95 0.10
CA SER A 282 -2.08 -15.26 -1.00
C SER A 282 -2.45 -14.57 -2.33
N THR A 283 -3.66 -14.05 -2.48
CA THR A 283 -4.06 -13.27 -3.67
C THR A 283 -3.94 -11.76 -3.45
N ALA A 284 -3.64 -11.27 -2.24
CA ALA A 284 -3.65 -9.83 -1.95
C ALA A 284 -2.79 -9.02 -2.92
N PHE A 285 -1.57 -9.47 -3.21
CA PHE A 285 -0.69 -8.80 -4.17
C PHE A 285 -1.25 -8.82 -5.61
N ALA A 286 -1.85 -9.92 -6.04
CA ALA A 286 -2.50 -9.99 -7.35
C ALA A 286 -3.73 -9.07 -7.42
N THR A 287 -4.53 -9.01 -6.35
CA THR A 287 -5.64 -8.08 -6.21
C THR A 287 -5.17 -6.63 -6.37
N TYR A 288 -4.05 -6.25 -5.76
CA TYR A 288 -3.44 -4.94 -5.95
C TYR A 288 -3.13 -4.64 -7.42
N LEU A 289 -2.47 -5.58 -8.10
CA LEU A 289 -2.08 -5.42 -9.50
C LEU A 289 -3.25 -5.32 -10.47
N LEU A 290 -4.40 -5.91 -10.11
CA LEU A 290 -5.64 -5.82 -10.90
C LEU A 290 -6.35 -4.48 -10.67
N HIS A 291 -6.78 -4.20 -9.43
CA HIS A 291 -7.68 -3.07 -9.18
C HIS A 291 -6.99 -1.70 -9.30
N ALA A 292 -5.69 -1.62 -8.99
CA ALA A 292 -4.95 -0.36 -8.96
C ALA A 292 -4.20 -0.09 -10.28
N ASN A 293 -4.43 -0.89 -11.32
CA ASN A 293 -3.78 -0.69 -12.61
C ASN A 293 -4.34 0.57 -13.29
N LEU A 294 -3.46 1.47 -13.72
CA LEU A 294 -3.84 2.76 -14.31
C LEU A 294 -4.69 2.62 -15.58
N LEU A 295 -4.57 1.52 -16.33
CA LEU A 295 -5.35 1.27 -17.55
C LEU A 295 -6.84 1.04 -17.26
N ILE A 296 -7.18 0.44 -16.12
CA ILE A 296 -8.56 0.03 -15.82
C ILE A 296 -9.12 0.61 -14.53
N SER A 297 -8.31 1.27 -13.68
CA SER A 297 -8.79 1.86 -12.43
C SER A 297 -9.93 2.86 -12.67
N GLY A 298 -9.76 3.77 -13.64
CA GLY A 298 -10.82 4.70 -14.03
C GLY A 298 -12.11 3.99 -14.44
N TRP A 299 -12.00 2.92 -15.23
CA TRP A 299 -13.13 2.10 -15.67
C TRP A 299 -13.80 1.35 -14.51
N ILE A 300 -13.03 0.76 -13.60
CA ILE A 300 -13.56 0.08 -12.40
C ILE A 300 -14.39 1.07 -11.58
N TYR A 301 -13.84 2.23 -11.23
CA TYR A 301 -14.48 3.14 -10.30
C TYR A 301 -15.58 4.00 -10.95
N ASN A 302 -15.41 4.40 -12.21
CA ASN A 302 -16.32 5.34 -12.88
C ASN A 302 -17.33 4.65 -13.81
N ASP A 303 -17.02 3.49 -14.40
CA ASP A 303 -17.95 2.80 -15.31
C ASP A 303 -18.66 1.61 -14.65
N ILE A 304 -18.01 0.91 -13.72
CA ILE A 304 -18.62 -0.23 -13.01
C ILE A 304 -19.21 0.21 -11.67
N VAL A 305 -18.38 0.75 -10.77
CA VAL A 305 -18.81 1.10 -9.40
C VAL A 305 -19.69 2.35 -9.39
N ARG A 306 -19.36 3.39 -10.18
CA ARG A 306 -20.18 4.60 -10.31
C ARG A 306 -20.54 5.24 -8.96
N GLY A 307 -19.58 5.31 -8.05
CA GLY A 307 -19.78 5.82 -6.67
C GLY A 307 -20.38 7.23 -6.64
N TYR A 308 -20.02 8.06 -7.62
CA TYR A 308 -20.51 9.43 -7.80
C TYR A 308 -22.05 9.54 -7.84
N ARG A 309 -22.77 8.48 -8.27
CA ARG A 309 -24.25 8.47 -8.30
C ARG A 309 -24.87 8.62 -6.92
N PHE A 310 -24.13 8.31 -5.86
CA PHE A 310 -24.58 8.38 -4.48
C PHE A 310 -23.96 9.55 -3.71
N GLU A 311 -23.22 10.45 -4.36
CA GLU A 311 -22.39 11.48 -3.70
C GLU A 311 -23.16 12.43 -2.76
N ASN A 312 -24.46 12.62 -2.99
CA ASN A 312 -25.33 13.45 -2.15
C ASN A 312 -26.16 12.64 -1.13
N SER A 313 -25.94 11.32 -1.02
CA SER A 313 -26.66 10.42 -0.12
C SER A 313 -25.71 9.74 0.87
N PRO A 314 -26.03 9.70 2.18
CA PRO A 314 -25.23 8.96 3.17
C PRO A 314 -25.00 7.48 2.83
N ILE A 315 -25.84 6.90 1.97
CA ILE A 315 -25.72 5.52 1.48
C ILE A 315 -24.37 5.27 0.78
N VAL A 316 -23.73 6.30 0.24
CA VAL A 316 -22.42 6.22 -0.42
C VAL A 316 -21.33 5.65 0.48
N LEU A 317 -21.41 5.87 1.80
CA LEU A 317 -20.41 5.36 2.75
C LEU A 317 -20.49 3.84 2.87
N ILE A 318 -21.70 3.31 3.01
CA ILE A 318 -21.96 1.87 3.04
C ILE A 318 -21.68 1.26 1.66
N TYR A 319 -22.10 1.95 0.59
CA TYR A 319 -21.84 1.55 -0.79
C TYR A 319 -20.34 1.43 -1.09
N GLY A 320 -19.52 2.38 -0.61
CA GLY A 320 -18.06 2.36 -0.75
C GLY A 320 -17.43 1.14 -0.09
N VAL A 321 -17.89 0.78 1.11
CA VAL A 321 -17.43 -0.43 1.82
C VAL A 321 -17.84 -1.70 1.08
N ILE A 322 -19.11 -1.82 0.69
CA ILE A 322 -19.64 -3.00 0.00
C ILE A 322 -18.98 -3.17 -1.38
N SER A 323 -18.86 -2.09 -2.15
CA SER A 323 -18.20 -2.11 -3.46
C SER A 323 -16.72 -2.49 -3.33
N SER A 324 -16.02 -2.00 -2.30
CA SER A 324 -14.62 -2.39 -2.03
C SER A 324 -14.48 -3.88 -1.69
N ILE A 325 -15.40 -4.44 -0.91
CA ILE A 325 -15.48 -5.90 -0.66
C ILE A 325 -15.75 -6.65 -1.99
N GLY A 326 -16.68 -6.14 -2.81
CA GLY A 326 -17.00 -6.69 -4.13
C GLY A 326 -15.79 -6.72 -5.07
N ILE A 327 -15.07 -5.60 -5.21
CA ILE A 327 -13.84 -5.50 -6.01
C ILE A 327 -12.79 -6.50 -5.50
N PHE A 328 -12.59 -6.58 -4.19
CA PHE A 328 -11.67 -7.54 -3.60
C PHE A 328 -12.06 -8.98 -3.95
N ALA A 329 -13.34 -9.33 -3.83
CA ALA A 329 -13.87 -10.66 -4.12
C ALA A 329 -13.72 -11.02 -5.61
N VAL A 330 -14.06 -10.13 -6.52
CA VAL A 330 -13.89 -10.33 -7.97
C VAL A 330 -12.41 -10.51 -8.32
N CYS A 331 -11.54 -9.66 -7.81
CA CYS A 331 -10.10 -9.80 -8.02
C CYS A 331 -9.53 -11.09 -7.43
N PHE A 332 -10.03 -11.53 -6.27
CA PHE A 332 -9.70 -12.82 -5.68
C PHE A 332 -10.09 -13.98 -6.61
N LEU A 333 -11.32 -13.97 -7.15
CA LEU A 333 -11.79 -15.01 -8.07
C LEU A 333 -10.96 -15.06 -9.35
N ILE A 334 -10.72 -13.91 -9.99
CA ILE A 334 -9.85 -13.80 -11.18
C ILE A 334 -8.46 -14.36 -10.85
N SER A 335 -7.88 -13.96 -9.72
CA SER A 335 -6.56 -14.43 -9.29
C SER A 335 -6.50 -15.93 -9.04
N MET A 336 -7.57 -16.52 -8.53
CA MET A 336 -7.69 -17.97 -8.33
C MET A 336 -7.76 -18.72 -9.66
N ILE A 337 -8.55 -18.21 -10.62
CA ILE A 337 -8.65 -18.78 -11.98
C ILE A 337 -7.28 -18.73 -12.67
N LEU A 338 -6.64 -17.55 -12.70
CA LEU A 338 -5.32 -17.37 -13.32
C LEU A 338 -4.24 -18.22 -12.67
N ARG A 339 -4.30 -18.41 -11.34
CA ARG A 339 -3.40 -19.33 -10.63
C ARG A 339 -3.63 -20.78 -11.05
N GLY A 340 -4.86 -21.21 -11.26
CA GLY A 340 -5.18 -22.53 -11.77
C GLY A 340 -4.61 -22.78 -13.16
N ILE A 341 -4.79 -21.83 -14.07
CA ILE A 341 -4.40 -21.92 -15.48
C ILE A 341 -2.88 -21.77 -15.65
N PHE A 342 -2.30 -20.68 -15.11
CA PHE A 342 -0.91 -20.29 -15.39
C PHE A 342 0.06 -20.56 -14.24
N GLY A 343 -0.41 -21.02 -13.07
CA GLY A 343 0.42 -21.12 -11.87
C GLY A 343 1.63 -22.04 -12.00
N LYS A 344 1.49 -23.18 -12.70
CA LYS A 344 2.63 -24.09 -12.97
C LYS A 344 3.67 -23.46 -13.90
N LEU A 345 3.20 -22.83 -14.99
CA LEU A 345 4.04 -22.16 -15.97
C LEU A 345 4.80 -21.00 -15.32
N ASN A 346 4.09 -20.13 -14.59
CA ASN A 346 4.66 -18.99 -13.89
C ASN A 346 5.74 -19.42 -12.89
N LYS A 347 5.50 -20.48 -12.10
CA LYS A 347 6.53 -21.04 -11.21
C LYS A 347 7.76 -21.54 -11.96
N LYS A 348 7.58 -22.19 -13.11
CA LYS A 348 8.70 -22.68 -13.94
C LYS A 348 9.53 -21.52 -14.49
N ILE A 349 8.88 -20.46 -14.96
CA ILE A 349 9.55 -19.24 -15.48
C ILE A 349 10.32 -18.55 -14.34
N ILE A 350 9.68 -18.31 -13.20
CA ILE A 350 10.32 -17.68 -12.03
C ILE A 350 11.55 -18.48 -11.59
N ASN A 351 11.45 -19.81 -11.48
CA ASN A 351 12.57 -20.66 -11.10
C ASN A 351 13.73 -20.59 -12.10
N ARG A 352 13.42 -20.54 -13.41
CA ARG A 352 14.46 -20.42 -14.46
C ARG A 352 15.18 -19.08 -14.36
N ILE A 353 14.44 -17.98 -14.28
CA ILE A 353 15.01 -16.62 -14.21
C ILE A 353 15.84 -16.46 -12.93
N SER A 354 15.34 -16.93 -11.78
CA SER A 354 16.05 -16.79 -10.51
C SER A 354 17.39 -17.53 -10.46
N ASN A 355 17.54 -18.57 -11.28
CA ASN A 355 18.73 -19.43 -11.31
C ASN A 355 19.73 -19.05 -12.41
N LEU A 356 19.48 -17.98 -13.18
CA LEU A 356 20.44 -17.52 -14.19
C LEU A 356 21.76 -17.11 -13.53
N LYS A 357 22.89 -17.55 -14.10
CA LYS A 357 24.25 -17.33 -13.57
C LYS A 357 24.62 -15.85 -13.45
N ILE A 358 24.03 -14.97 -14.26
CA ILE A 358 24.27 -13.52 -14.21
C ILE A 358 23.97 -12.92 -12.83
N TRP A 359 23.07 -13.54 -12.06
CA TRP A 359 22.73 -13.10 -10.71
C TRP A 359 23.75 -13.52 -9.64
N ASN A 360 24.69 -14.41 -9.96
CA ASN A 360 25.72 -14.82 -9.00
C ASN A 360 26.67 -13.66 -8.66
N TRP A 361 26.88 -12.73 -9.60
CA TRP A 361 27.60 -11.48 -9.32
C TRP A 361 26.87 -10.64 -8.27
N PHE A 362 25.54 -10.51 -8.38
CA PHE A 362 24.75 -9.77 -7.40
C PHE A 362 24.83 -10.42 -6.00
N ASP A 363 24.71 -11.75 -5.93
CA ASP A 363 24.89 -12.50 -4.69
C ASP A 363 26.29 -12.34 -4.07
N SER A 364 27.33 -12.04 -4.86
CA SER A 364 28.69 -11.80 -4.34
C SER A 364 28.87 -10.43 -3.68
N ILE A 365 27.98 -9.47 -3.97
CA ILE A 365 28.00 -8.11 -3.40
C ILE A 365 27.17 -8.03 -2.12
N LEU A 366 26.14 -8.88 -2.01
CA LEU A 366 25.26 -9.01 -0.85
C LEU A 366 25.96 -9.68 0.33
#